data_AF-A0A2V9B7X9-F1
#
_entry.id   AF-A0A2V9B7X9-F1
#
_cell.length_a   1.000
_cell.length_b   1.000
_cell.length_c   1.000
_cell.angle_alpha   90.00
_cell.angle_beta   90.00
_cell.angle_gamma   90.00
#
_symmetry.space_group_name_H-M   'P 1'
#
loop_
_entity.id
_entity.type
_entity.pdbx_description
1 polymer ?
#
loop_
_entity_poly.entity_id
_entity_poly.type
_entity_poly.pdbx_seq_one_letter_code
_entity_poly.pdbx_strand_id
1 'polypeptide(L)'
;TLTLADSSSTLAHARRSMEFWIDVFARLSRDAGLSPATARKRAEEAVAAIEGGLVASRVLGNPRPFLRSLANLAKQLTVARPYVS
;
A
#
# COMPACT_ATOMS: atom_id res chain seq x y z
N THR A 1 -5.24 -23.71 20.49
CA THR A 1 -5.23 -22.24 20.49
C THR A 1 -3.83 -21.81 20.11
N LEU A 2 -3.63 -21.19 18.94
CA LEU A 2 -2.29 -20.81 18.50
C LEU A 2 -1.80 -19.66 19.40
N THR A 3 -0.81 -19.96 20.25
CA THR A 3 -0.24 -19.02 21.21
C THR A 3 0.56 -17.97 20.48
N LEU A 4 0.21 -16.70 20.71
CA LEU A 4 0.94 -15.46 20.38
C LEU A 4 2.34 -15.35 21.02
N ALA A 5 3.01 -16.47 21.28
CA ALA A 5 4.34 -16.52 21.89
C ALA A 5 5.44 -15.92 20.99
N ASP A 6 5.18 -15.73 19.68
CA ASP A 6 6.05 -15.03 18.71
C ASP A 6 5.63 -13.57 18.39
N SER A 7 4.72 -12.99 19.19
CA SER A 7 3.98 -11.77 18.84
C SER A 7 4.81 -10.50 18.68
N SER A 8 5.86 -10.30 19.48
CA SER A 8 6.64 -9.04 19.46
C SER A 8 7.60 -8.96 18.27
N SER A 9 8.33 -10.04 17.99
CA SER A 9 9.23 -10.14 16.82
C SER A 9 8.44 -10.08 15.51
N THR A 10 7.32 -10.80 15.44
CA THR A 10 6.42 -10.78 14.27
C THR A 10 5.84 -9.39 14.05
N LEU A 11 5.34 -8.73 15.10
CA LEU A 11 4.82 -7.37 14.99
C LEU A 11 5.90 -6.37 14.59
N ALA A 12 7.12 -6.51 15.14
CA ALA A 12 8.24 -5.64 14.78
C ALA A 12 8.65 -5.83 13.32
N HIS A 13 8.65 -7.08 12.82
CA HIS A 13 8.92 -7.37 11.42
C HIS A 13 7.83 -6.83 10.49
N ALA A 14 6.56 -7.00 10.86
CA ALA A 14 5.42 -6.44 10.13
C ALA A 14 5.51 -4.91 10.08
N ARG A 15 5.79 -4.26 11.22
CA ARG A 15 5.98 -2.80 11.29
C ARG A 15 7.07 -2.33 10.33
N ARG A 16 8.27 -2.91 10.39
CA ARG A 16 9.38 -2.55 9.49
C ARG A 16 9.02 -2.75 8.02
N SER A 17 8.28 -3.80 7.71
CA SER A 17 7.82 -4.07 6.35
C SER A 17 6.83 -2.99 5.89
N MET A 18 5.86 -2.62 6.72
CA MET A 18 4.91 -1.54 6.41
C MET A 18 5.62 -0.20 6.20
N GLU A 19 6.53 0.16 7.10
CA GLU A 19 7.34 1.39 7.00
C GLU A 19 8.15 1.41 5.70
N PHE A 20 8.81 0.31 5.35
CA PHE A 20 9.56 0.18 4.11
C PHE A 20 8.68 0.39 2.87
N TRP A 21 7.51 -0.25 2.81
CA TRP A 21 6.59 -0.09 1.68
C TRP A 21 6.10 1.36 1.53
N ILE A 22 5.73 2.00 2.65
CA ILE A 22 5.30 3.40 2.64
C ILE A 22 6.43 4.31 2.14
N ASP A 23 7.66 4.10 2.60
CA ASP A 23 8.80 4.93 2.20
C ASP A 23 9.15 4.76 0.71
N VAL A 24 9.10 3.53 0.20
CA VAL A 24 9.31 3.24 -1.23
C VAL A 24 8.24 3.90 -2.09
N PHE A 25 6.96 3.77 -1.72
CA PHE A 25 5.86 4.38 -2.46
C PHE A 25 5.86 5.90 -2.38
N ALA A 26 6.27 6.47 -1.23
CA ALA A 26 6.41 7.92 -1.09
C ALA A 26 7.59 8.44 -1.94
N ARG A 27 8.69 7.69 -2.04
CA ARG A 27 9.79 8.02 -2.95
C ARG A 27 9.32 7.97 -4.41
N LEU A 28 8.67 6.88 -4.83
CA LEU A 28 8.10 6.75 -6.17
C LEU A 28 7.15 7.91 -6.51
N SER A 29 6.28 8.28 -5.58
CA SER A 29 5.32 9.36 -5.75
C SER A 29 5.97 10.72 -5.93
N ARG A 30 7.07 10.99 -5.20
CA ARG A 30 7.88 12.21 -5.39
C ARG A 30 8.58 12.22 -6.73
N ASP A 31 9.17 11.08 -7.12
CA ASP A 31 9.81 10.93 -8.44
C ASP A 31 8.79 11.14 -9.58
N ALA A 32 7.50 10.84 -9.33
CA ALA A 32 6.39 11.12 -10.23
C ALA A 32 5.85 12.58 -10.16
N GLY A 33 6.49 13.47 -9.39
CA GLY A 33 6.17 14.90 -9.33
C GLY A 33 5.17 15.32 -8.24
N LEU A 34 4.79 14.43 -7.31
CA LEU A 34 3.94 14.79 -6.18
C LEU A 34 4.74 15.51 -5.08
N SER A 35 4.11 16.46 -4.38
CA SER A 35 4.70 17.10 -3.20
C SER A 35 5.04 16.05 -2.11
N PRO A 36 6.02 16.28 -1.23
CA PRO A 36 6.37 15.33 -0.17
C PRO A 36 5.18 14.94 0.72
N ALA A 37 4.33 15.91 1.10
CA ALA A 37 3.15 15.66 1.90
C ALA A 37 2.10 14.80 1.16
N THR A 38 1.84 15.12 -0.12
CA THR A 38 0.93 14.32 -0.95
C THR A 38 1.48 12.93 -1.18
N ALA A 39 2.77 12.80 -1.47
CA ALA A 39 3.45 11.54 -1.71
C ALA A 39 3.36 10.60 -0.51
N ARG A 40 3.62 11.12 0.71
CA ARG A 40 3.48 10.32 1.94
C ARG A 40 2.05 9.83 2.14
N LYS A 41 1.08 10.74 2.03
CA LYS A 41 -0.35 10.41 2.16
C LYS A 41 -0.77 9.31 1.17
N ARG A 42 -0.41 9.46 -0.12
CA ARG A 42 -0.79 8.50 -1.15
C ARG A 42 -0.11 7.14 -0.99
N ALA A 43 1.12 7.12 -0.47
CA ALA A 43 1.82 5.89 -0.12
C ALA A 43 1.10 5.12 1.00
N GLU A 44 0.71 5.82 2.07
CA GLU A 44 -0.06 5.23 3.18
C GLU A 44 -1.42 4.68 2.70
N GLU A 45 -2.14 5.45 1.87
CA GLU A 45 -3.41 5.01 1.26
C GLU A 45 -3.24 3.78 0.36
N ALA A 46 -2.15 3.71 -0.41
CA ALA A 46 -1.86 2.58 -1.28
C ALA A 46 -1.58 1.30 -0.48
N VAL A 47 -0.75 1.39 0.57
CA VAL A 47 -0.47 0.25 1.47
C VAL A 47 -1.75 -0.21 2.15
N ALA A 48 -2.55 0.73 2.69
CA ALA A 48 -3.83 0.41 3.31
C ALA A 48 -4.81 -0.30 2.34
N ALA A 49 -4.84 0.12 1.07
CA ALA A 49 -5.67 -0.51 0.04
C ALA A 49 -5.20 -1.93 -0.33
N ILE A 50 -3.89 -2.17 -0.38
CA ILE A 50 -3.33 -3.51 -0.60
C ILE A 50 -3.73 -4.45 0.55
N GLU A 51 -3.44 -4.05 1.78
CA GLU A 51 -3.69 -4.87 2.98
C GLU A 51 -5.18 -5.10 3.22
N GLY A 52 -6.00 -4.04 3.07
CA GLY A 52 -7.46 -4.17 3.13
C GLY A 52 -8.01 -5.06 2.02
N GLY A 53 -7.42 -5.00 0.82
CA GLY A 53 -7.73 -5.89 -0.30
C GLY A 53 -7.41 -7.34 -0.01
N LEU A 54 -6.26 -7.64 0.63
CA LEU A 54 -5.88 -8.98 1.05
C LEU A 54 -6.85 -9.55 2.10
N VAL A 55 -7.15 -8.77 3.14
CA VAL A 55 -8.09 -9.17 4.21
C VAL A 55 -9.47 -9.45 3.62
N ALA A 56 -10.02 -8.53 2.83
CA ALA A 56 -11.32 -8.72 2.19
C ALA A 56 -11.34 -9.94 1.26
N SER A 57 -10.27 -10.16 0.48
CA SER A 57 -10.18 -11.30 -0.43
C SER A 57 -10.18 -12.63 0.32
N ARG A 58 -9.48 -12.68 1.47
CA ARG A 58 -9.41 -13.86 2.33
C ARG A 58 -10.76 -14.18 2.98
N VAL A 59 -11.44 -13.17 3.52
CA VAL A 59 -12.74 -13.32 4.19
C VAL A 59 -13.84 -13.72 3.21
N LEU A 60 -13.83 -13.16 2.00
CA LEU A 60 -14.87 -13.40 0.99
C LEU A 60 -14.59 -14.59 0.07
N GLY A 61 -13.42 -15.23 0.17
CA GLY A 61 -13.01 -16.29 -0.75
C GLY A 61 -12.89 -15.83 -2.22
N ASN A 62 -12.58 -14.54 -2.44
CA ASN A 62 -12.62 -13.90 -3.76
C ASN A 62 -11.40 -13.01 -3.95
N PRO A 63 -10.49 -13.25 -4.92
CA PRO A 63 -9.26 -12.48 -5.08
C PRO A 63 -9.46 -11.07 -5.67
N ARG A 64 -10.67 -10.73 -6.13
CA ARG A 64 -10.94 -9.47 -6.84
C ARG A 64 -10.58 -8.20 -6.05
N PRO A 65 -10.84 -8.07 -4.73
CA PRO A 65 -10.46 -6.89 -3.96
C PRO A 65 -8.95 -6.61 -3.98
N PHE A 66 -8.11 -7.64 -3.78
CA PHE A 66 -6.66 -7.52 -3.86
C PHE A 66 -6.16 -7.19 -5.27
N LEU A 67 -6.66 -7.88 -6.30
CA LEU A 67 -6.26 -7.59 -7.68
C LEU A 67 -6.60 -6.15 -8.09
N ARG A 68 -7.72 -5.61 -7.59
CA ARG A 68 -8.13 -4.23 -7.84
C ARG A 68 -7.23 -3.21 -7.15
N SER A 69 -6.76 -3.47 -5.94
CA SER A 69 -5.84 -2.55 -5.26
C SER A 69 -4.51 -2.46 -6.02
N LEU A 70 -3.97 -3.59 -6.50
CA LEU A 70 -2.78 -3.62 -7.36
C LEU A 70 -2.99 -2.87 -8.68
N ALA A 71 -4.11 -3.09 -9.37
CA ALA A 71 -4.41 -2.43 -10.63
C ALA A 71 -4.52 -0.90 -10.52
N ASN A 72 -4.86 -0.40 -9.34
CA ASN A 72 -5.00 1.04 -9.08
C ASN A 72 -3.71 1.72 -8.60
N LEU A 73 -2.62 0.98 -8.36
CA LEU A 73 -1.39 1.54 -7.77
C LEU A 73 -0.79 2.67 -8.59
N ALA A 74 -0.69 2.52 -9.91
CA ALA A 74 -0.15 3.57 -10.76
C ALA A 74 -0.98 4.85 -10.64
N LYS A 75 -2.31 4.73 -10.70
CA LYS A 75 -3.23 5.87 -10.54
C LYS A 75 -3.09 6.54 -9.17
N GLN A 76 -2.86 5.77 -8.11
CA GLN A 76 -2.67 6.31 -6.77
C GLN A 76 -1.31 7.00 -6.65
N LEU A 77 -0.23 6.40 -7.13
CA LEU A 77 1.13 6.87 -6.83
C LEU A 77 1.67 7.90 -7.84
N THR A 78 1.01 8.12 -8.98
CA THR A 78 1.49 9.09 -9.98
C THR A 78 0.57 10.31 -10.12
N VAL A 79 1.11 11.37 -10.72
CA VAL A 79 0.30 12.44 -11.28
C VAL A 79 -0.54 11.90 -12.44
N ALA A 80 -1.74 12.47 -12.64
CA ALA A 80 -2.48 12.23 -13.88
C ALA A 80 -1.66 12.81 -15.03
N ARG A 81 -1.39 12.03 -16.09
CA ARG A 81 -0.78 12.59 -17.29
C ARG A 81 -1.74 13.64 -17.86
N PRO A 82 -1.32 14.89 -18.08
CA PRO A 82 -2.13 15.83 -18.82
C PRO A 82 -2.33 15.30 -20.25
N TYR A 83 -3.55 15.39 -20.75
CA TYR A 83 -3.86 15.14 -22.16
C TYR A 83 -3.15 16.24 -22.97
N VAL A 84 -2.13 15.87 -23.74
CA VAL A 84 -1.52 16.77 -24.71
C VAL A 84 -2.41 16.73 -25.94
N SER A 85 -3.18 17.80 -26.15
CA SER A 85 -3.99 18.01 -27.36
C SER A 85 -3.13 18.42 -28.54
#